data_AF-A0A1H6ZLK8-F1
#
_entry.id   AF-A0A1H6ZLK8-F1
#
_cell.length_a   1.000
_cell.length_b   1.000
_cell.length_c   1.000
_cell.angle_alpha   90.00
_cell.angle_beta   90.00
_cell.angle_gamma   90.00
#
_symmetry.space_group_name_H-M   'P 1'
#
loop_
_entity.id
_entity.type
_entity.pdbx_description
1 polymer ?
#
loop_
_entity_poly.entity_id
_entity_poly.type
_entity_poly.pdbx_seq_one_letter_code
_entity_poly.pdbx_strand_id
1 'polypeptide(L)'
;MHLVTKSYFDSFCRDFGAPYDEAKNFEAFVNYCAFSKYSGDSVEASDLVYEGADPGIDGALLFLDDRAVFSLEELEEIFQTTRREYQVSIVLTQAKRSTSWSKQEIDSFVAAIVDYLSEQPAQPHSQYLADFKKMFNKVYENIGRVKGGLPNIHAYFFTAAPDTDAVEINAAFQVGESALKRMGYSNETFLIKAHREVIHDLWLLADGPMEARLATVGYAPFPAAPSINNAYVATVTARSFIDSILKDQNGTPRKKLFEENVRDFLGVDVDVNSEIAETLTNVDKKPRFGLMNNGVTIVASSVRPAGQEIYIRDFQIVNGCQTSKEGLN
;
A
#
# COMPACT_ATOMS: atom_id res chain seq x y z
N MET A 1 -2.95 24.13 -8.40
CA MET A 1 -2.11 22.91 -8.52
C MET A 1 -1.05 23.09 -9.60
N HIS A 2 0.14 22.51 -9.43
CA HIS A 2 1.18 22.46 -10.45
C HIS A 2 0.80 21.48 -11.59
N LEU A 3 1.38 21.63 -12.78
CA LEU A 3 1.04 20.83 -13.97
C LEU A 3 1.16 19.32 -13.71
N VAL A 4 2.27 18.87 -13.11
CA VAL A 4 2.55 17.44 -12.84
C VAL A 4 1.50 16.84 -11.89
N THR A 5 1.25 17.48 -10.74
CA THR A 5 0.22 17.04 -9.78
C THR A 5 -1.16 17.03 -10.43
N LYS A 6 -1.45 18.02 -11.30
CA LYS A 6 -2.70 18.07 -12.04
C LYS A 6 -2.82 16.90 -13.03
N SER A 7 -1.75 16.51 -13.71
CA SER A 7 -1.78 15.35 -14.62
C SER A 7 -2.05 14.03 -13.90
N TYR A 8 -1.51 13.84 -12.68
CA TYR A 8 -1.83 12.67 -11.85
C TYR A 8 -3.28 12.70 -11.38
N PHE A 9 -3.73 13.84 -10.87
CA PHE A 9 -5.11 14.05 -10.47
C PHE A 9 -6.11 13.80 -11.60
N ASP A 10 -5.85 14.33 -12.79
CA ASP A 10 -6.70 14.15 -13.96
C ASP A 10 -6.69 12.68 -14.44
N SER A 11 -5.58 11.95 -14.25
CA SER A 11 -5.50 10.51 -14.54
C SER A 11 -6.29 9.68 -13.55
N PHE A 12 -6.12 9.93 -12.25
CA PHE A 12 -6.94 9.33 -11.20
C PHE A 12 -8.44 9.53 -11.47
N CYS A 13 -8.87 10.77 -11.75
CA CYS A 13 -10.28 11.05 -12.04
C CYS A 13 -10.83 10.23 -13.22
N ARG A 14 -10.02 10.05 -14.28
CA ARG A 14 -10.41 9.28 -15.46
C ARG A 14 -10.47 7.78 -15.16
N ASP A 15 -9.45 7.26 -14.48
CA ASP A 15 -9.25 5.83 -14.30
C ASP A 15 -10.19 5.26 -13.22
N PHE A 16 -10.53 6.06 -12.20
CA PHE A 16 -11.47 5.71 -11.13
C PHE A 16 -12.89 6.22 -11.38
N GLY A 17 -13.14 6.94 -12.49
CA GLY A 17 -14.45 7.53 -12.78
C GLY A 17 -14.99 8.42 -11.65
N ALA A 18 -14.11 9.18 -10.99
CA ALA A 18 -14.39 9.86 -9.73
C ALA A 18 -15.58 10.84 -9.87
N PRO A 19 -16.72 10.58 -9.19
CA PRO A 19 -18.00 11.22 -9.50
C PRO A 19 -18.22 12.58 -8.82
N TYR A 20 -17.30 13.01 -7.96
CA TYR A 20 -17.51 14.16 -7.08
C TYR A 20 -17.04 15.49 -7.69
N ASP A 21 -17.19 16.57 -6.93
CA ASP A 21 -16.58 17.85 -7.29
C ASP A 21 -15.04 17.80 -7.22
N GLU A 22 -14.38 18.81 -7.77
CA GLU A 22 -12.92 18.84 -7.87
C GLU A 22 -12.21 18.80 -6.50
N ALA A 23 -12.80 19.38 -5.46
CA ALA A 23 -12.19 19.37 -4.13
C ALA A 23 -12.26 17.97 -3.53
N LYS A 24 -13.44 17.34 -3.59
CA LYS A 24 -13.67 16.00 -3.06
C LYS A 24 -12.94 14.92 -3.87
N ASN A 25 -12.85 15.06 -5.18
CA ASN A 25 -12.02 14.19 -6.01
C ASN A 25 -10.54 14.34 -5.65
N PHE A 26 -10.08 15.53 -5.26
CA PHE A 26 -8.68 15.70 -4.86
C PHE A 26 -8.39 15.02 -3.53
N GLU A 27 -9.34 15.04 -2.58
CA GLU A 27 -9.27 14.22 -1.36
C GLU A 27 -9.15 12.73 -1.72
N ALA A 28 -10.01 12.22 -2.60
CA ALA A 28 -9.97 10.82 -3.06
C ALA A 28 -8.60 10.48 -3.68
N PHE A 29 -8.07 11.36 -4.52
CA PHE A 29 -6.77 11.19 -5.17
C PHE A 29 -5.61 11.08 -4.17
N VAL A 30 -5.51 11.99 -3.20
CA VAL A 30 -4.41 11.92 -2.22
C VAL A 30 -4.61 10.79 -1.21
N ASN A 31 -5.86 10.45 -0.90
CA ASN A 31 -6.19 9.29 -0.08
C ASN A 31 -5.83 7.98 -0.80
N TYR A 32 -6.03 7.89 -2.11
CA TYR A 32 -5.55 6.76 -2.93
C TYR A 32 -4.01 6.65 -2.91
N CYS A 33 -3.31 7.79 -3.02
CA CYS A 33 -1.85 7.83 -2.94
C CYS A 33 -1.36 7.33 -1.57
N ALA A 34 -2.01 7.74 -0.49
CA ALA A 34 -1.70 7.25 0.86
C ALA A 34 -2.05 5.76 0.99
N PHE A 35 -3.24 5.36 0.57
CA PHE A 35 -3.76 4.00 0.64
C PHE A 35 -2.83 2.98 -0.01
N SER A 36 -2.40 3.27 -1.25
CA SER A 36 -1.57 2.38 -2.06
C SER A 36 -0.18 2.13 -1.47
N LYS A 37 0.25 2.94 -0.50
CA LYS A 37 1.49 2.70 0.25
C LYS A 37 1.35 1.60 1.31
N TYR A 38 0.14 1.40 1.84
CA TYR A 38 -0.12 0.44 2.92
C TYR A 38 -0.81 -0.83 2.45
N SER A 39 -1.68 -0.71 1.45
CA SER A 39 -2.43 -1.85 0.91
C SER A 39 -2.18 -2.03 -0.58
N GLY A 40 -2.16 -3.30 -0.99
CA GLY A 40 -2.22 -3.69 -2.39
C GLY A 40 -3.65 -3.84 -2.92
N ASP A 41 -4.65 -3.87 -2.03
CA ASP A 41 -6.05 -4.17 -2.33
C ASP A 41 -6.61 -3.19 -3.38
N SER A 42 -7.55 -3.68 -4.19
CA SER A 42 -8.37 -2.80 -5.02
C SER A 42 -9.27 -1.91 -4.16
N VAL A 43 -9.45 -0.66 -4.57
CA VAL A 43 -10.30 0.31 -3.86
C VAL A 43 -11.09 1.15 -4.86
N GLU A 44 -12.31 1.55 -4.50
CA GLU A 44 -13.09 2.49 -5.30
C GLU A 44 -12.91 3.93 -4.79
N ALA A 45 -13.16 4.92 -5.66
CA ALA A 45 -13.06 6.33 -5.26
C ALA A 45 -13.99 6.67 -4.07
N SER A 46 -15.14 6.01 -3.97
CA SER A 46 -16.12 6.21 -2.89
C SER A 46 -15.66 5.67 -1.53
N ASP A 47 -14.75 4.70 -1.49
CA ASP A 47 -14.22 4.16 -0.23
C ASP A 47 -13.13 5.06 0.37
N LEU A 48 -12.61 5.98 -0.45
CA LEU A 48 -11.52 6.88 -0.09
C LEU A 48 -12.00 8.24 0.38
N VAL A 49 -13.30 8.54 0.28
CA VAL A 49 -13.88 9.81 0.71
C VAL A 49 -15.25 9.60 1.34
N TYR A 50 -15.67 10.53 2.18
CA TYR A 50 -16.97 10.49 2.85
C TYR A 50 -17.65 11.86 2.83
N GLU A 51 -18.97 11.89 2.95
CA GLU A 51 -19.72 13.13 3.11
C GLU A 51 -19.91 13.48 4.60
N GLY A 52 -19.85 14.76 4.93
CA GLY A 52 -20.14 15.26 6.26
C GLY A 52 -19.20 16.37 6.72
N ALA A 53 -19.53 16.95 7.88
CA ALA A 53 -18.69 17.96 8.51
C ALA A 53 -17.65 17.26 9.41
N ASP A 54 -16.41 17.23 8.95
CA ASP A 54 -15.26 16.81 9.75
C ASP A 54 -14.20 17.91 9.69
N PRO A 55 -14.18 18.83 10.67
CA PRO A 55 -13.24 19.92 10.64
C PRO A 55 -11.83 19.38 10.81
N GLY A 56 -11.05 19.39 9.73
CA GLY A 56 -9.62 19.11 9.79
C GLY A 56 -9.21 17.69 9.42
N ILE A 57 -10.12 16.75 9.15
CA ILE A 57 -9.79 15.39 8.72
C ILE A 57 -10.61 15.08 7.47
N ASP A 58 -9.95 14.69 6.39
CA ASP A 58 -10.57 14.35 5.09
C ASP A 58 -10.49 12.85 4.78
N GLY A 59 -9.76 12.07 5.58
CA GLY A 59 -9.61 10.62 5.39
C GLY A 59 -9.12 9.93 6.67
N ALA A 60 -9.62 8.72 6.90
CA ALA A 60 -9.21 7.85 8.00
C ALA A 60 -9.19 6.39 7.52
N LEU A 61 -8.02 5.79 7.45
CA LEU A 61 -7.83 4.43 6.92
C LEU A 61 -7.21 3.54 7.99
N LEU A 62 -7.69 2.29 8.06
CA LEU A 62 -7.19 1.28 8.98
C LEU A 62 -6.63 0.11 8.18
N PHE A 63 -5.42 -0.31 8.52
CA PHE A 63 -4.74 -1.45 7.90
C PHE A 63 -4.33 -2.47 8.95
N LEU A 64 -4.59 -3.75 8.66
CA LEU A 64 -4.05 -4.88 9.40
C LEU A 64 -3.03 -5.59 8.51
N ASP A 65 -1.76 -5.46 8.88
CA ASP A 65 -0.60 -5.72 8.02
C ASP A 65 -0.69 -4.89 6.74
N ASP A 66 -1.29 -5.46 5.72
CA ASP A 66 -1.40 -4.96 4.37
C ASP A 66 -2.82 -4.96 3.81
N ARG A 67 -3.77 -5.42 4.61
CA ARG A 67 -5.18 -5.43 4.24
C ARG A 67 -5.84 -4.17 4.77
N ALA A 68 -6.54 -3.46 3.90
CA ALA A 68 -7.41 -2.38 4.30
C ALA A 68 -8.68 -2.92 4.96
N VAL A 69 -9.12 -2.27 6.03
CA VAL A 69 -10.35 -2.63 6.74
C VAL A 69 -11.31 -1.44 6.70
N PHE A 70 -12.47 -1.64 6.09
CA PHE A 70 -13.43 -0.57 5.82
C PHE A 70 -14.64 -0.55 6.76
N SER A 71 -14.84 -1.61 7.55
CA SER A 71 -15.99 -1.72 8.45
C SER A 71 -15.64 -2.37 9.80
N LEU A 72 -16.45 -2.06 10.81
CA LEU A 72 -16.31 -2.67 12.14
C LEU A 72 -16.60 -4.17 12.08
N GLU A 73 -17.57 -4.58 11.28
CA GLU A 73 -17.96 -5.97 11.10
C GLU A 73 -16.80 -6.80 10.55
N GLU A 74 -16.12 -6.29 9.51
CA GLU A 74 -14.92 -6.92 8.95
C GLU A 74 -13.79 -7.03 9.98
N LEU A 75 -13.53 -5.96 10.75
CA LEU A 75 -12.52 -5.96 11.79
C LEU A 75 -12.81 -7.01 12.87
N GLU A 76 -14.08 -7.11 13.29
CA GLU A 76 -14.54 -8.07 14.28
C GLU A 76 -14.38 -9.51 13.80
N GLU A 77 -14.74 -9.79 12.54
CA GLU A 77 -14.58 -11.09 11.92
C GLU A 77 -13.10 -11.52 11.90
N ILE A 78 -12.19 -10.61 11.52
CA ILE A 78 -10.75 -10.89 11.48
C ILE A 78 -10.23 -11.28 12.88
N PHE A 79 -10.54 -10.48 13.91
CA PHE A 79 -10.07 -10.74 15.28
C PHE A 79 -10.70 -11.97 15.94
N GLN A 80 -11.89 -12.39 15.51
CA GLN A 80 -12.54 -13.60 15.98
C GLN A 80 -11.98 -14.87 15.31
N THR A 81 -11.68 -14.80 14.01
CA THR A 81 -11.29 -15.96 13.21
C THR A 81 -9.87 -16.43 13.50
N THR A 82 -8.95 -15.49 13.79
CA THR A 82 -7.54 -15.81 14.00
C THR A 82 -7.02 -15.33 15.35
N ARG A 83 -5.99 -16.03 15.84
CA ARG A 83 -5.26 -15.61 17.04
C ARG A 83 -3.94 -14.89 16.75
N ARG A 84 -3.63 -14.68 15.47
CA ARG A 84 -2.41 -14.01 15.01
C ARG A 84 -2.35 -12.55 15.49
N GLU A 85 -1.13 -12.05 15.66
CA GLU A 85 -0.84 -10.62 15.82
C GLU A 85 -0.67 -9.93 14.47
N TYR A 86 -1.19 -8.72 14.36
CA TYR A 86 -1.16 -7.87 13.16
C TYR A 86 -0.33 -6.62 13.38
N GLN A 87 0.42 -6.20 12.36
CA GLN A 87 0.95 -4.84 12.29
C GLN A 87 -0.21 -3.89 11.98
N VAL A 88 -0.71 -3.17 12.99
CA VAL A 88 -1.85 -2.27 12.79
C VAL A 88 -1.35 -0.87 12.41
N SER A 89 -1.83 -0.33 11.30
CA SER A 89 -1.53 1.05 10.87
C SER A 89 -2.81 1.85 10.72
N ILE A 90 -2.83 3.04 11.32
CA ILE A 90 -3.92 4.00 11.24
C ILE A 90 -3.40 5.21 10.50
N VAL A 91 -4.08 5.57 9.41
CA VAL A 91 -3.68 6.67 8.54
C VAL A 91 -4.76 7.72 8.55
N LEU A 92 -4.41 8.94 8.95
CA LEU A 92 -5.30 10.09 8.96
C LEU A 92 -4.80 11.10 7.93
N THR A 93 -5.69 11.70 7.15
CA THR A 93 -5.30 12.61 6.08
C THR A 93 -6.06 13.93 6.12
N GLN A 94 -5.40 14.98 5.66
CA GLN A 94 -6.01 16.25 5.26
C GLN A 94 -5.47 16.61 3.88
N ALA A 95 -6.32 17.04 2.97
CA ALA A 95 -6.00 17.40 1.60
C ALA A 95 -6.20 18.90 1.34
N LYS A 96 -5.17 19.54 0.76
CA LYS A 96 -5.24 20.93 0.30
C LYS A 96 -4.77 21.04 -1.15
N ARG A 97 -5.62 21.60 -2.01
CA ARG A 97 -5.29 21.91 -3.41
C ARG A 97 -4.39 23.15 -3.57
N SER A 98 -4.19 23.89 -2.48
CA SER A 98 -3.38 25.10 -2.44
C SER A 98 -1.93 24.80 -2.84
N THR A 99 -1.28 25.76 -3.48
CA THR A 99 0.14 25.70 -3.83
C THR A 99 1.01 26.46 -2.84
N SER A 100 0.46 26.71 -1.64
CA SER A 100 1.10 27.45 -0.55
C SER A 100 0.77 26.77 0.78
N TRP A 101 1.71 26.83 1.71
CA TRP A 101 1.52 26.32 3.06
C TRP A 101 0.74 27.30 3.93
N SER A 102 -0.09 26.75 4.83
CA SER A 102 -0.76 27.50 5.88
C SER A 102 -0.49 26.85 7.22
N LYS A 103 0.23 27.56 8.10
CA LYS A 103 0.47 27.12 9.46
C LYS A 103 -0.86 26.86 10.20
N GLN A 104 -1.83 27.74 10.00
CA GLN A 104 -3.15 27.62 10.63
C GLN A 104 -3.85 26.32 10.23
N GLU A 105 -3.77 25.93 8.95
CA GLU A 105 -4.40 24.68 8.50
C GLU A 105 -3.70 23.44 9.09
N ILE A 106 -2.37 23.46 9.22
CA ILE A 106 -1.60 22.39 9.86
C ILE A 106 -1.97 22.30 11.34
N ASP A 107 -1.98 23.43 12.05
CA ASP A 107 -2.36 23.49 13.46
C ASP A 107 -3.81 22.99 13.66
N SER A 108 -4.72 23.34 12.75
CA SER A 108 -6.11 22.85 12.75
C SER A 108 -6.21 21.34 12.52
N PHE A 109 -5.43 20.77 11.59
CA PHE A 109 -5.39 19.32 11.38
C PHE A 109 -4.92 18.58 12.63
N VAL A 110 -3.83 19.03 13.24
CA VAL A 110 -3.32 18.44 14.48
C VAL A 110 -4.36 18.54 15.60
N ALA A 111 -4.98 19.71 15.77
CA ALA A 111 -6.02 19.90 16.78
C ALA A 111 -7.22 18.98 16.56
N ALA A 112 -7.64 18.78 15.30
CA ALA A 112 -8.70 17.86 14.93
C ALA A 112 -8.36 16.41 15.30
N ILE A 113 -7.16 15.93 14.96
CA ILE A 113 -6.72 14.57 15.36
C ILE A 113 -6.68 14.42 16.88
N VAL A 114 -6.14 15.41 17.60
CA VAL A 114 -6.04 15.36 19.06
C VAL A 114 -7.43 15.29 19.70
N ASP A 115 -8.38 16.12 19.24
CA ASP A 115 -9.76 16.07 19.72
C ASP A 115 -10.42 14.73 19.37
N TYR A 116 -10.31 14.30 18.11
CA TYR A 116 -10.90 13.07 17.59
C TYR A 116 -10.42 11.83 18.35
N LEU A 117 -9.13 11.76 18.68
CA LEU A 117 -8.53 10.64 19.41
C LEU A 117 -8.68 10.74 20.93
N SER A 118 -9.15 11.86 21.47
CA SER A 118 -9.46 11.98 22.90
C SER A 118 -10.59 11.04 23.34
N GLU A 119 -10.74 10.88 24.66
CA GLU A 119 -11.83 10.09 25.25
C GLU A 119 -13.22 10.72 25.01
N GLN A 120 -13.27 12.05 24.94
CA GLN A 120 -14.50 12.82 24.77
C GLN A 120 -14.27 13.93 23.72
N PRO A 121 -14.32 13.58 22.42
CA PRO A 121 -14.17 14.56 21.33
C PRO A 121 -15.27 15.63 21.43
N ALA A 122 -14.88 16.89 21.29
CA ALA A 122 -15.79 18.03 21.39
C ALA A 122 -16.27 18.52 20.01
N GLN A 123 -15.54 18.24 18.95
CA GLN A 123 -15.91 18.64 17.59
C GLN A 123 -17.01 17.74 17.00
N PRO A 124 -17.84 18.27 16.08
CA PRO A 124 -18.75 17.44 15.32
C PRO A 124 -17.96 16.52 14.40
N HIS A 125 -18.42 15.28 14.27
CA HIS A 125 -17.86 14.29 13.37
C HIS A 125 -18.96 13.72 12.48
N SER A 126 -18.66 13.44 11.22
CA SER A 126 -19.55 12.70 10.33
C SER A 126 -19.80 11.29 10.84
N GLN A 127 -20.80 10.64 10.25
CA GLN A 127 -21.08 9.23 10.52
C GLN A 127 -19.86 8.35 10.22
N TYR A 128 -19.10 8.68 9.17
CA TYR A 128 -17.89 7.94 8.80
C TYR A 128 -16.83 7.99 9.90
N LEU A 129 -16.44 9.18 10.39
CA LEU A 129 -15.45 9.27 11.46
C LEU A 129 -15.98 8.69 12.79
N ALA A 130 -17.29 8.77 13.04
CA ALA A 130 -17.90 8.09 14.18
C ALA A 130 -17.78 6.56 14.09
N ASP A 131 -17.98 5.97 12.91
CA ASP A 131 -17.82 4.54 12.68
C ASP A 131 -16.35 4.11 12.70
N PHE A 132 -15.46 4.92 12.13
CA PHE A 132 -14.01 4.72 12.25
C PHE A 132 -13.54 4.76 13.72
N LYS A 133 -14.16 5.59 14.57
CA LYS A 133 -13.82 5.65 15.99
C LYS A 133 -14.20 4.33 16.70
N LYS A 134 -15.26 3.66 16.26
CA LYS A 134 -15.61 2.31 16.77
C LYS A 134 -14.54 1.29 16.38
N MET A 135 -14.06 1.33 15.13
CA MET A 135 -12.94 0.49 14.69
C MET A 135 -11.66 0.78 15.49
N PHE A 136 -11.34 2.05 15.69
CA PHE A 136 -10.22 2.49 16.55
C PHE A 136 -10.33 1.86 17.94
N ASN A 137 -11.47 2.03 18.62
CA ASN A 137 -11.68 1.46 19.95
C ASN A 137 -11.56 -0.08 19.94
N LYS A 138 -12.06 -0.73 18.88
CA LYS A 138 -12.00 -2.19 18.74
C LYS A 138 -10.58 -2.73 18.64
N VAL A 139 -9.66 -1.97 18.03
CA VAL A 139 -8.22 -2.31 18.03
C VAL A 139 -7.68 -2.37 19.47
N TYR A 140 -8.04 -1.43 20.35
CA TYR A 140 -7.59 -1.44 21.74
C TYR A 140 -8.28 -2.47 22.62
N GLU A 141 -9.56 -2.78 22.37
CA GLU A 141 -10.22 -3.93 22.99
C GLU A 141 -9.49 -5.25 22.68
N ASN A 142 -8.82 -5.30 21.52
CA ASN A 142 -8.06 -6.45 21.04
C ASN A 142 -6.55 -6.18 21.04
N ILE A 143 -6.03 -5.39 21.99
CA ILE A 143 -4.63 -4.96 21.98
C ILE A 143 -3.61 -6.12 21.95
N GLY A 144 -3.97 -7.27 22.52
CA GLY A 144 -3.16 -8.50 22.44
C GLY A 144 -3.07 -9.13 21.05
N ARG A 145 -3.81 -8.61 20.06
CA ARG A 145 -3.72 -8.94 18.63
C ARG A 145 -2.88 -7.93 17.85
N VAL A 146 -2.37 -6.89 18.50
CA VAL A 146 -1.57 -5.85 17.86
C VAL A 146 -0.09 -6.15 18.11
N LYS A 147 0.67 -6.32 17.05
CA LYS A 147 2.11 -6.62 17.13
C LYS A 147 2.83 -5.46 17.82
N GLY A 148 3.56 -5.75 18.90
CA GLY A 148 4.20 -4.72 19.72
C GLY A 148 3.26 -3.99 20.68
N GLY A 149 1.98 -4.37 20.73
CA GLY A 149 1.00 -3.90 21.72
C GLY A 149 0.41 -2.52 21.47
N LEU A 150 0.80 -1.80 20.41
CA LEU A 150 0.19 -0.53 20.01
C LEU A 150 0.21 -0.40 18.48
N PRO A 151 -0.80 0.24 17.86
CA PRO A 151 -0.80 0.51 16.42
C PRO A 151 0.25 1.57 16.05
N ASN A 152 0.51 1.74 14.75
CA ASN A 152 1.20 2.89 14.19
C ASN A 152 0.18 3.95 13.77
N ILE A 153 0.47 5.24 13.96
CA ILE A 153 -0.38 6.35 13.52
C ILE A 153 0.41 7.25 12.58
N HIS A 154 -0.03 7.35 11.32
CA HIS A 154 0.58 8.19 10.31
C HIS A 154 -0.42 9.25 9.84
N ALA A 155 -0.15 10.51 10.18
CA ALA A 155 -0.98 11.64 9.78
C ALA A 155 -0.36 12.34 8.57
N TYR A 156 -1.04 12.37 7.42
CA TYR A 156 -0.57 13.04 6.22
C TYR A 156 -1.29 14.36 6.03
N PHE A 157 -0.53 15.47 6.02
CA PHE A 157 -1.04 16.75 5.56
C PHE A 157 -0.62 16.94 4.10
N PHE A 158 -1.54 16.69 3.18
CA PHE A 158 -1.31 16.81 1.75
C PHE A 158 -1.50 18.24 1.25
N THR A 159 -0.57 18.70 0.43
CA THR A 159 -0.69 19.97 -0.29
C THR A 159 -0.11 19.89 -1.69
N ALA A 160 -0.69 20.65 -2.63
CA ALA A 160 -0.10 20.84 -3.96
C ALA A 160 1.06 21.85 -3.98
N ALA A 161 1.46 22.38 -2.82
CA ALA A 161 2.64 23.23 -2.66
C ALA A 161 3.94 22.43 -2.85
N PRO A 162 5.04 23.07 -3.31
CA PRO A 162 6.38 22.51 -3.17
C PRO A 162 6.77 22.34 -1.70
N ASP A 163 7.84 21.59 -1.45
CA ASP A 163 8.47 21.62 -0.14
C ASP A 163 8.89 23.05 0.27
N THR A 164 9.02 23.29 1.58
CA THR A 164 9.37 24.58 2.16
C THR A 164 10.37 24.47 3.30
N ASP A 165 11.31 25.42 3.32
CA ASP A 165 12.24 25.66 4.42
C ASP A 165 11.68 26.67 5.44
N ALA A 166 10.43 27.13 5.29
CA ALA A 166 9.79 28.07 6.20
C ALA A 166 9.78 27.52 7.63
N VAL A 167 10.44 28.23 8.54
CA VAL A 167 10.72 27.78 9.91
C VAL A 167 9.41 27.54 10.67
N GLU A 168 8.43 28.42 10.49
CA GLU A 168 7.13 28.34 11.14
C GLU A 168 6.30 27.14 10.68
N ILE A 169 6.44 26.71 9.43
CA ILE A 169 5.76 25.52 8.88
C ILE A 169 6.42 24.27 9.45
N ASN A 170 7.75 24.17 9.33
CA ASN A 170 8.49 23.03 9.84
C ASN A 170 8.34 22.86 11.37
N ALA A 171 8.29 23.97 12.11
CA ALA A 171 8.00 23.96 13.54
C ALA A 171 6.58 23.45 13.85
N ALA A 172 5.56 23.81 13.05
CA ALA A 172 4.20 23.30 13.22
C ALA A 172 4.14 21.77 13.06
N PHE A 173 4.86 21.21 12.08
CA PHE A 173 4.98 19.76 11.91
C PHE A 173 5.68 19.09 13.11
N GLN A 174 6.79 19.66 13.59
CA GLN A 174 7.52 19.10 14.75
C GLN A 174 6.70 19.14 16.05
N VAL A 175 6.06 20.28 16.33
CA VAL A 175 5.20 20.47 17.51
C VAL A 175 3.97 19.58 17.41
N GLY A 176 3.38 19.49 16.22
CA GLY A 176 2.22 18.65 15.92
C GLY A 176 2.50 17.17 16.12
N GLU A 177 3.59 16.65 15.54
CA GLU A 177 4.01 15.26 15.75
C GLU A 177 4.25 14.96 17.23
N SER A 178 4.90 15.88 17.95
CA SER A 178 5.11 15.75 19.39
C SER A 178 3.79 15.73 20.18
N ALA A 179 2.78 16.49 19.74
CA ALA A 179 1.45 16.47 20.34
C ALA A 179 0.75 15.12 20.12
N LEU A 180 0.81 14.58 18.89
CA LEU A 180 0.24 13.28 18.58
C LEU A 180 0.93 12.15 19.38
N LYS A 181 2.27 12.17 19.48
CA LYS A 181 3.05 11.21 20.29
C LYS A 181 2.64 11.23 21.77
N ARG A 182 2.39 12.42 22.34
CA ARG A 182 1.99 12.57 23.75
C ARG A 182 0.64 11.95 24.08
N MET A 183 -0.20 11.65 23.08
CA MET A 183 -1.47 10.97 23.34
C MET A 183 -1.28 9.50 23.77
N GLY A 184 -0.12 8.89 23.47
CA GLY A 184 0.21 7.55 23.96
C GLY A 184 -0.54 6.40 23.26
N TYR A 185 -1.18 6.68 22.13
CA TYR A 185 -1.98 5.70 21.37
C TYR A 185 -1.19 4.86 20.37
N SER A 186 0.10 5.13 20.14
CA SER A 186 0.84 4.43 19.08
C SER A 186 2.27 4.07 19.46
N ASN A 187 2.77 3.01 18.84
CA ASN A 187 4.16 2.61 18.89
C ASN A 187 5.03 3.57 18.03
N GLU A 188 4.59 3.80 16.80
CA GLU A 188 5.18 4.77 15.88
C GLU A 188 4.17 5.86 15.53
N THR A 189 4.62 7.12 15.55
CA THR A 189 3.79 8.26 15.16
C THR A 189 4.56 9.15 14.20
N PHE A 190 3.97 9.44 13.05
CA PHE A 190 4.50 10.41 12.09
C PHE A 190 3.46 11.45 11.72
N LEU A 191 3.87 12.72 11.69
CA LEU A 191 3.13 13.80 11.02
C LEU A 191 3.88 14.19 9.76
N ILE A 192 3.31 13.82 8.62
CA ILE A 192 3.99 13.79 7.33
C ILE A 192 3.61 15.03 6.53
N LYS A 193 4.64 15.80 6.19
CA LYS A 193 4.58 16.96 5.30
C LYS A 193 4.48 16.47 3.85
N ALA A 194 3.27 16.17 3.39
CA ALA A 194 3.06 15.56 2.08
C ALA A 194 2.87 16.63 0.97
N HIS A 195 3.98 17.25 0.59
CA HIS A 195 4.05 18.20 -0.53
C HIS A 195 3.95 17.52 -1.90
N ARG A 196 3.92 18.31 -2.97
CA ARG A 196 3.75 17.83 -4.35
C ARG A 196 4.78 16.77 -4.79
N GLU A 197 6.04 16.83 -4.33
CA GLU A 197 7.05 15.81 -4.64
C GLU A 197 6.76 14.49 -3.90
N VAL A 198 6.27 14.55 -2.66
CA VAL A 198 5.79 13.34 -1.95
C VAL A 198 4.57 12.75 -2.65
N ILE A 199 3.64 13.58 -3.12
CA ILE A 199 2.49 13.11 -3.92
C ILE A 199 2.97 12.43 -5.21
N HIS A 200 3.99 12.99 -5.87
CA HIS A 200 4.60 12.36 -7.05
C HIS A 200 5.16 10.98 -6.75
N ASP A 201 5.94 10.84 -5.67
CA ASP A 201 6.53 9.56 -5.28
C ASP A 201 5.46 8.53 -4.91
N LEU A 202 4.44 8.93 -4.16
CA LEU A 202 3.31 8.07 -3.80
C LEU A 202 2.50 7.65 -5.04
N TRP A 203 2.27 8.55 -6.00
CA TRP A 203 1.61 8.22 -7.25
C TRP A 203 2.40 7.21 -8.07
N LEU A 204 3.73 7.37 -8.17
CA LEU A 204 4.58 6.38 -8.86
C LEU A 204 4.59 5.02 -8.13
N LEU A 205 4.44 5.03 -6.80
CA LEU A 205 4.26 3.78 -6.04
C LEU A 205 2.92 3.12 -6.33
N ALA A 206 1.87 3.94 -6.48
CA ALA A 206 0.51 3.47 -6.74
C ALA A 206 0.29 3.03 -8.20
N ASP A 207 0.81 3.77 -9.18
CA ASP A 207 0.47 3.66 -10.61
C ASP A 207 1.73 3.63 -11.52
N GLY A 208 2.92 3.66 -10.93
CA GLY A 208 4.16 3.59 -11.70
C GLY A 208 4.37 2.22 -12.35
N PRO A 209 5.17 2.17 -13.43
CA PRO A 209 5.46 0.93 -14.12
C PRO A 209 6.16 -0.05 -13.18
N MET A 210 5.67 -1.28 -13.12
CA MET A 210 6.32 -2.33 -12.32
C MET A 210 7.65 -2.70 -12.98
N GLU A 211 8.76 -2.23 -12.42
CA GLU A 211 10.10 -2.50 -12.95
C GLU A 211 10.90 -3.44 -12.05
N ALA A 212 11.65 -4.35 -12.67
CA ALA A 212 12.53 -5.28 -11.97
C ALA A 212 13.81 -5.54 -12.76
N ARG A 213 14.91 -5.73 -12.01
CA ARG A 213 16.20 -6.19 -12.52
C ARG A 213 16.46 -7.59 -11.98
N LEU A 214 16.22 -8.59 -12.81
CA LEU A 214 16.32 -9.98 -12.43
C LEU A 214 17.71 -10.52 -12.78
N ALA A 215 18.50 -10.84 -11.77
CA ALA A 215 19.77 -11.51 -11.97
C ALA A 215 19.54 -12.97 -12.40
N THR A 216 20.23 -13.39 -13.44
CA THR A 216 20.08 -14.72 -14.04
C THR A 216 21.39 -15.51 -13.91
N VAL A 217 21.26 -16.82 -13.73
CA VAL A 217 22.37 -17.77 -13.91
C VAL A 217 22.69 -17.90 -15.41
N GLY A 218 21.65 -17.84 -16.23
CA GLY A 218 21.74 -17.78 -17.69
C GLY A 218 20.35 -17.62 -18.29
N TYR A 219 20.31 -17.18 -19.54
CA TYR A 219 19.08 -17.12 -20.32
C TYR A 219 19.35 -17.45 -21.79
N ALA A 220 18.31 -17.88 -22.49
CA ALA A 220 18.31 -18.09 -23.92
C ALA A 220 17.07 -17.45 -24.55
N PRO A 221 17.16 -16.90 -25.77
CA PRO A 221 15.99 -16.50 -26.52
C PRO A 221 15.02 -17.68 -26.71
N PHE A 222 13.74 -17.43 -26.52
CA PHE A 222 12.69 -18.40 -26.83
C PHE A 222 12.30 -18.29 -28.31
N PRO A 223 11.82 -19.37 -28.95
CA PRO A 223 11.39 -19.31 -30.35
C PRO A 223 10.38 -18.20 -30.61
N ALA A 224 10.53 -17.53 -31.75
CA ALA A 224 9.63 -16.46 -32.15
C ALA A 224 8.20 -16.99 -32.30
N ALA A 225 7.24 -16.23 -31.78
CA ALA A 225 5.83 -16.51 -31.91
C ALA A 225 5.10 -15.27 -32.46
N PRO A 226 4.00 -15.46 -33.20
CA PRO A 226 3.19 -14.33 -33.69
C PRO A 226 2.78 -13.42 -32.52
N SER A 227 2.88 -12.11 -32.73
CA SER A 227 2.51 -11.08 -31.75
C SER A 227 3.36 -11.05 -30.46
N ILE A 228 4.52 -11.70 -30.43
CA ILE A 228 5.48 -11.62 -29.33
C ILE A 228 6.78 -10.99 -29.82
N ASN A 229 7.10 -9.79 -29.33
CA ASN A 229 8.30 -9.05 -29.75
C ASN A 229 9.60 -9.71 -29.26
N ASN A 230 9.64 -10.08 -27.97
CA ASN A 230 10.80 -10.69 -27.34
C ASN A 230 10.33 -11.73 -26.32
N ALA A 231 10.97 -12.90 -26.29
CA ALA A 231 10.73 -13.94 -25.29
C ALA A 231 12.05 -14.62 -24.90
N TYR A 232 12.18 -14.95 -23.63
CA TYR A 232 13.39 -15.56 -23.07
C TYR A 232 13.01 -16.65 -22.08
N VAL A 233 13.84 -17.70 -22.02
CA VAL A 233 13.83 -18.66 -20.92
C VAL A 233 15.08 -18.39 -20.10
N ALA A 234 14.88 -18.14 -18.80
CA ALA A 234 15.95 -17.80 -17.88
C ALA A 234 15.99 -18.78 -16.71
N THR A 235 17.19 -19.16 -16.29
CA THR A 235 17.43 -19.83 -15.02
C THR A 235 17.84 -18.78 -14.01
N VAL A 236 17.12 -18.71 -12.88
CA VAL A 236 17.33 -17.71 -11.83
C VAL A 236 17.45 -18.40 -10.49
N THR A 237 18.12 -17.74 -9.53
CA THR A 237 18.09 -18.21 -8.15
C THR A 237 16.75 -17.82 -7.51
N ALA A 238 16.20 -18.69 -6.66
CA ALA A 238 14.96 -18.39 -5.94
C ALA A 238 15.06 -17.06 -5.17
N ARG A 239 16.21 -16.81 -4.54
CA ARG A 239 16.47 -15.55 -3.82
C ARG A 239 16.40 -14.33 -4.74
N SER A 240 17.06 -14.36 -5.90
CA SER A 240 16.98 -13.24 -6.84
C SER A 240 15.57 -13.04 -7.38
N PHE A 241 14.82 -14.12 -7.62
CA PHE A 241 13.42 -14.01 -8.02
C PHE A 241 12.57 -13.34 -6.92
N ILE A 242 12.69 -13.81 -5.68
CA ILE A 242 11.96 -13.24 -4.53
C ILE A 242 12.31 -11.76 -4.34
N ASP A 243 13.60 -11.42 -4.32
CA ASP A 243 14.04 -10.08 -3.99
C ASP A 243 13.82 -9.08 -5.14
N SER A 244 13.95 -9.51 -6.41
CA SER A 244 13.80 -8.62 -7.57
C SER A 244 12.38 -8.56 -8.15
N ILE A 245 11.62 -9.66 -8.09
CA ILE A 245 10.27 -9.76 -8.68
C ILE A 245 9.20 -9.63 -7.60
N LEU A 246 9.32 -10.41 -6.51
CA LEU A 246 8.24 -10.52 -5.53
C LEU A 246 8.29 -9.44 -4.45
N LYS A 247 9.36 -8.65 -4.33
CA LYS A 247 9.51 -7.59 -3.31
C LYS A 247 9.77 -6.22 -3.92
N ASP A 248 9.28 -5.17 -3.27
CA ASP A 248 9.57 -3.78 -3.57
C ASP A 248 10.97 -3.38 -3.06
N GLN A 249 11.35 -2.13 -3.30
CA GLN A 249 12.63 -1.56 -2.87
C GLN A 249 12.83 -1.54 -1.34
N ASN A 250 11.75 -1.66 -0.56
CA ASN A 250 11.76 -1.69 0.90
C ASN A 250 11.76 -3.13 1.45
N GLY A 251 11.77 -4.14 0.57
CA GLY A 251 11.69 -5.55 0.95
C GLY A 251 10.27 -6.06 1.22
N THR A 252 9.25 -5.25 0.95
CA THR A 252 7.83 -5.60 1.13
C THR A 252 7.32 -6.37 -0.10
N PRO A 253 6.52 -7.44 0.06
CA PRO A 253 5.99 -8.18 -1.09
C PRO A 253 5.13 -7.32 -2.04
N ARG A 254 5.34 -7.44 -3.36
CA ARG A 254 4.59 -6.74 -4.43
C ARG A 254 3.25 -7.43 -4.70
N LYS A 255 2.21 -7.03 -3.97
CA LYS A 255 0.91 -7.73 -3.94
C LYS A 255 0.09 -7.66 -5.23
N LYS A 256 0.22 -6.58 -5.99
CA LYS A 256 -0.37 -6.45 -7.34
C LYS A 256 -0.05 -7.63 -8.27
N LEU A 257 1.10 -8.29 -8.12
CA LEU A 257 1.46 -9.47 -8.92
C LEU A 257 0.61 -10.71 -8.62
N PHE A 258 0.01 -10.78 -7.44
CA PHE A 258 -0.79 -11.91 -6.97
C PHE A 258 -2.28 -11.70 -7.28
N GLU A 259 -2.78 -10.46 -7.21
CA GLU A 259 -4.20 -10.12 -7.41
C GLU A 259 -4.67 -10.18 -8.86
N GLU A 260 -3.81 -9.89 -9.85
CA GLU A 260 -4.19 -9.96 -11.27
C GLU A 260 -4.37 -11.40 -11.79
N ASN A 261 -4.18 -12.42 -10.95
CA ASN A 261 -4.42 -13.82 -11.28
C ASN A 261 -5.82 -14.27 -10.85
N VAL A 262 -6.72 -14.39 -11.83
CA VAL A 262 -8.13 -14.85 -11.69
C VAL A 262 -8.30 -16.30 -11.16
N ARG A 263 -7.22 -16.95 -10.70
CA ARG A 263 -7.26 -18.28 -10.07
C ARG A 263 -7.37 -18.24 -8.54
N ASP A 264 -7.15 -17.10 -7.90
CA ASP A 264 -7.30 -16.97 -6.45
C ASP A 264 -8.76 -17.11 -5.96
N PHE A 265 -9.75 -17.08 -6.87
CA PHE A 265 -11.17 -17.23 -6.55
C PHE A 265 -11.71 -18.67 -6.60
N LEU A 266 -10.92 -19.65 -7.05
CA LEU A 266 -11.37 -21.04 -7.20
C LEU A 266 -10.54 -21.98 -6.32
N GLY A 267 -10.79 -21.95 -5.02
CA GLY A 267 -10.40 -22.99 -4.07
C GLY A 267 -8.89 -23.16 -3.90
N VAL A 268 -8.39 -22.89 -2.71
CA VAL A 268 -7.03 -23.27 -2.32
C VAL A 268 -6.92 -24.80 -2.42
N ASP A 269 -6.28 -25.32 -3.46
CA ASP A 269 -5.87 -26.74 -3.50
C ASP A 269 -4.74 -26.92 -2.48
N VAL A 270 -5.15 -27.21 -1.24
CA VAL A 270 -4.27 -27.40 -0.07
C VAL A 270 -3.19 -28.43 -0.37
N ASP A 271 -3.52 -29.46 -1.15
CA ASP A 271 -2.62 -30.58 -1.46
C ASP A 271 -1.42 -30.13 -2.32
N VAL A 272 -1.63 -29.34 -3.38
CA VAL A 272 -0.54 -28.91 -4.28
C VAL A 272 0.43 -27.96 -3.58
N ASN A 273 -0.09 -26.99 -2.82
CA ASN A 273 0.76 -26.07 -2.05
C ASN A 273 1.56 -26.81 -0.98
N SER A 274 0.98 -27.85 -0.37
CA SER A 274 1.68 -28.67 0.62
C SER A 274 2.86 -29.45 0.02
N GLU A 275 2.74 -29.97 -1.20
CA GLU A 275 3.82 -30.68 -1.90
C GLU A 275 4.96 -29.73 -2.32
N ILE A 276 4.62 -28.52 -2.74
CA ILE A 276 5.60 -27.46 -3.06
C ILE A 276 6.38 -27.08 -1.79
N ALA A 277 5.68 -26.84 -0.69
CA ALA A 277 6.29 -26.52 0.61
C ALA A 277 7.16 -27.66 1.15
N GLU A 278 6.72 -28.92 1.00
CA GLU A 278 7.50 -30.10 1.40
C GLU A 278 8.81 -30.21 0.59
N THR A 279 8.76 -29.91 -0.71
CA THR A 279 9.94 -29.93 -1.58
C THR A 279 10.95 -28.85 -1.19
N LEU A 280 10.48 -27.68 -0.73
CA LEU A 280 11.33 -26.56 -0.28
C LEU A 280 11.97 -26.79 1.10
N THR A 281 11.27 -27.50 1.99
CA THR A 281 11.70 -27.73 3.38
C THR A 281 12.55 -29.01 3.53
N ASN A 282 12.40 -29.99 2.66
CA ASN A 282 13.16 -31.23 2.68
C ASN A 282 14.56 -31.06 2.06
N VAL A 283 15.61 -31.35 2.84
CA VAL A 283 17.03 -31.18 2.47
C VAL A 283 17.41 -31.98 1.21
N ASP A 284 16.83 -33.16 1.00
CA ASP A 284 17.15 -34.04 -0.12
C ASP A 284 16.35 -33.70 -1.39
N LYS A 285 15.11 -33.18 -1.22
CA LYS A 285 14.24 -32.79 -2.35
C LYS A 285 14.52 -31.37 -2.85
N LYS A 286 14.98 -30.46 -1.98
CA LYS A 286 15.25 -29.05 -2.30
C LYS A 286 16.17 -28.83 -3.50
N PRO A 287 17.28 -29.58 -3.71
CA PRO A 287 18.11 -29.45 -4.92
C PRO A 287 17.38 -29.79 -6.22
N ARG A 288 16.29 -30.56 -6.14
CA ARG A 288 15.48 -30.99 -7.29
C ARG A 288 14.26 -30.10 -7.52
N PHE A 289 14.05 -29.05 -6.71
CA PHE A 289 12.86 -28.20 -6.77
C PHE A 289 12.53 -27.71 -8.19
N GLY A 290 13.52 -27.20 -8.93
CA GLY A 290 13.35 -26.72 -10.30
C GLY A 290 13.11 -27.82 -11.36
N LEU A 291 13.34 -29.09 -11.00
CA LEU A 291 13.01 -30.25 -11.84
C LEU A 291 11.63 -30.84 -11.50
N MET A 292 11.15 -30.62 -10.28
CA MET A 292 9.92 -31.19 -9.74
C MET A 292 8.71 -30.26 -9.89
N ASN A 293 8.95 -28.97 -10.17
CA ASN A 293 7.91 -27.96 -10.28
C ASN A 293 7.96 -27.26 -11.64
N ASN A 294 6.81 -26.78 -12.08
CA ASN A 294 6.73 -25.94 -13.27
C ASN A 294 7.44 -24.59 -13.01
N GLY A 295 8.07 -24.07 -14.07
CA GLY A 295 8.65 -22.73 -14.05
C GLY A 295 7.60 -21.63 -13.92
N VAL A 296 8.06 -20.41 -13.67
CA VAL A 296 7.21 -19.22 -13.61
C VAL A 296 7.18 -18.55 -14.98
N THR A 297 5.99 -18.22 -15.47
CA THR A 297 5.82 -17.43 -16.70
C THR A 297 5.45 -16.01 -16.34
N ILE A 298 6.25 -15.06 -16.84
CA ILE A 298 6.05 -13.63 -16.65
C ILE A 298 5.77 -13.00 -18.02
N VAL A 299 4.65 -12.27 -18.12
CA VAL A 299 4.37 -11.40 -19.27
C VAL A 299 4.71 -9.97 -18.89
N ALA A 300 5.16 -9.17 -19.85
CA ALA A 300 5.66 -7.82 -19.58
C ALA A 300 5.52 -6.91 -20.81
N SER A 301 5.36 -5.61 -20.60
CA SER A 301 5.38 -4.61 -21.69
C SER A 301 6.79 -4.49 -22.31
N SER A 302 7.84 -4.72 -21.53
CA SER A 302 9.24 -4.72 -22.00
C SER A 302 10.10 -5.75 -21.29
N VAL A 303 10.88 -6.50 -22.07
CA VAL A 303 11.91 -7.44 -21.57
C VAL A 303 13.22 -7.19 -22.30
N ARG A 304 14.26 -6.79 -21.57
CA ARG A 304 15.56 -6.41 -22.13
C ARG A 304 16.70 -7.12 -21.39
N PRO A 305 17.37 -8.10 -22.01
CA PRO A 305 18.57 -8.68 -21.42
C PRO A 305 19.74 -7.68 -21.45
N ALA A 306 20.52 -7.61 -20.37
CA ALA A 306 21.81 -6.91 -20.37
C ALA A 306 22.80 -7.65 -19.46
N GLY A 307 23.87 -8.19 -20.06
CA GLY A 307 24.83 -9.02 -19.33
C GLY A 307 24.18 -10.28 -18.77
N GLN A 308 24.30 -10.48 -17.46
CA GLN A 308 23.65 -11.58 -16.71
C GLN A 308 22.32 -11.15 -16.05
N GLU A 309 21.79 -9.97 -16.39
CA GLU A 309 20.51 -9.48 -15.87
C GLU A 309 19.46 -9.41 -16.98
N ILE A 310 18.20 -9.51 -16.60
CA ILE A 310 17.05 -9.17 -17.45
C ILE A 310 16.28 -8.04 -16.79
N TYR A 311 16.09 -6.95 -17.53
CA TYR A 311 15.22 -5.83 -17.15
C TYR A 311 13.81 -6.14 -17.62
N ILE A 312 12.86 -6.06 -16.70
CA ILE A 312 11.46 -6.38 -16.95
C ILE A 312 10.62 -5.18 -16.51
N ARG A 313 9.66 -4.77 -17.33
CA ARG A 313 8.79 -3.62 -17.08
C ARG A 313 7.32 -3.97 -17.33
N ASP A 314 6.43 -3.44 -16.47
CA ASP A 314 4.98 -3.64 -16.46
C ASP A 314 4.64 -5.13 -16.56
N PHE A 315 5.11 -5.88 -15.57
CA PHE A 315 5.10 -7.33 -15.62
C PHE A 315 4.05 -7.95 -14.70
N GLN A 316 3.52 -9.09 -15.15
CA GLN A 316 2.55 -9.90 -14.44
C GLN A 316 3.00 -11.36 -14.49
N ILE A 317 2.82 -12.07 -13.37
CA ILE A 317 3.00 -13.52 -13.33
C ILE A 317 1.71 -14.17 -13.81
N VAL A 318 1.73 -14.94 -14.89
CA VAL A 318 0.52 -15.60 -15.46
C VAL A 318 0.52 -17.11 -15.26
N ASN A 319 1.64 -17.68 -14.80
CA ASN A 319 1.78 -19.08 -14.41
C ASN A 319 2.89 -19.22 -13.35
N GLY A 320 2.72 -20.12 -12.37
CA GLY A 320 3.66 -20.33 -11.27
C GLY A 320 3.38 -19.50 -10.01
N CYS A 321 2.16 -19.00 -9.84
CA CYS A 321 1.75 -18.21 -8.66
C CYS A 321 1.85 -19.04 -7.36
N GLN A 322 1.45 -20.31 -7.38
CA GLN A 322 1.62 -21.26 -6.26
C GLN A 322 3.10 -21.44 -5.87
N THR A 323 3.97 -21.68 -6.86
CA THR A 323 5.43 -21.77 -6.68
C THR A 323 6.02 -20.46 -6.13
N SER A 324 5.48 -19.32 -6.56
CA SER A 324 5.92 -17.98 -6.13
C SER A 324 5.50 -17.67 -4.69
N LYS A 325 4.28 -18.08 -4.30
CA LYS A 325 3.72 -17.89 -2.96
C LYS A 325 4.45 -18.73 -1.91
N GLU A 326 4.70 -20.02 -2.18
CA GLU A 326 5.45 -20.88 -1.25
C GLU A 326 6.93 -20.49 -1.13
N GLY A 327 7.52 -19.87 -2.14
CA GLY A 327 8.87 -19.32 -2.05
C GLY A 327 9.01 -18.11 -1.12
N LEU A 328 7.91 -17.41 -0.79
CA LEU A 328 7.91 -16.25 0.10
C LEU A 328 7.85 -16.62 1.59
N ASN A 329 7.39 -17.83 1.93
CA ASN A 329 7.31 -18.38 3.28
C ASN A 329 8.66 -18.93 3.76
#